data_AF-A0A7S0H9V8-F1
#
_entry.id   AF-A0A7S0H9V8-F1
#
_cell.length_a   1.000
_cell.length_b   1.000
_cell.length_c   1.000
_cell.angle_alpha   90.00
_cell.angle_beta   90.00
_cell.angle_gamma   90.00
#
_symmetry.space_group_name_H-M   'P 1'
#
loop_
_entity.id
_entity.type
_entity.pdbx_description
1 polymer ?
#
loop_
_entity_poly.entity_id
_entity_poly.type
_entity_poly.pdbx_seq_one_letter_code
_entity_poly.pdbx_strand_id
1 'polypeptide(L)'
;APASFHYYRDPQIVRATPDRGQVSGGDFITVTARDWPDASVVGAAAPRCRFGSMHAVPATVIAAGDSRVGRRGEVKLVCTSPNFHRAQHHAAGSMWLTCSPN
;
A
#
# COMPACT_ATOMS: atom_id res chain seq x y z
N ALA A 1 -27.69 -6.23 -18.11
CA ALA A 1 -26.89 -5.05 -18.53
C ALA A 1 -25.45 -5.49 -18.78
N PRO A 2 -24.70 -4.90 -19.73
CA PRO A 2 -23.28 -5.21 -19.90
C PRO A 2 -22.48 -4.74 -18.68
N ALA A 3 -21.43 -5.48 -18.32
CA ALA A 3 -20.48 -5.06 -17.28
C ALA A 3 -19.54 -3.99 -17.86
N SER A 4 -19.29 -2.91 -17.09
CA SER A 4 -18.29 -1.90 -17.43
C SER A 4 -16.93 -2.27 -16.83
N PHE A 5 -15.86 -2.07 -17.60
CA PHE A 5 -14.48 -2.24 -17.14
C PHE A 5 -13.80 -0.88 -17.07
N HIS A 6 -13.01 -0.66 -16.01
CA HIS A 6 -12.22 0.55 -15.83
C HIS A 6 -10.73 0.18 -15.74
N TYR A 7 -9.91 0.87 -16.51
CA TYR A 7 -8.46 0.69 -16.49
C TYR A 7 -7.84 1.81 -15.65
N TYR A 8 -6.89 1.45 -14.79
CA TYR A 8 -6.10 2.39 -14.02
C TYR A 8 -4.63 1.96 -14.03
N ARG A 9 -3.74 2.90 -13.67
CA ARG A 9 -2.31 2.61 -13.52
C ARG A 9 -2.08 1.96 -12.17
N ASP A 10 -1.18 0.98 -12.12
CA ASP A 10 -0.78 0.37 -10.85
C ASP A 10 -0.15 1.41 -9.91
N PRO A 11 -0.65 1.56 -8.67
CA PRO A 11 -0.07 2.49 -7.73
C PRO A 11 1.40 2.22 -7.47
N GLN A 12 2.20 3.28 -7.45
CA GLN A 12 3.64 3.19 -7.24
C GLN A 12 4.01 3.76 -5.88
N ILE A 13 4.68 2.98 -5.03
CA ILE A 13 5.21 3.49 -3.77
C ILE A 13 6.39 4.41 -4.07
N VAL A 14 6.29 5.64 -3.61
CA VAL A 14 7.34 6.66 -3.71
C VAL A 14 8.24 6.62 -2.48
N ARG A 15 7.64 6.40 -1.30
CA ARG A 15 8.36 6.36 -0.02
C ARG A 15 7.60 5.53 1.01
N ALA A 16 8.33 4.81 1.85
CA ALA A 16 7.82 4.23 3.08
C ALA A 16 8.72 4.66 4.26
N THR A 17 8.14 5.02 5.40
CA THR A 17 8.92 5.43 6.58
C THR A 17 8.20 5.01 7.87
N PRO A 18 8.89 4.34 8.80
CA PRO A 18 10.27 3.89 8.69
C PRO A 18 10.44 2.79 7.63
N ASP A 19 11.65 2.65 7.08
CA ASP A 19 12.00 1.61 6.10
C ASP A 19 12.53 0.32 6.78
N ARG A 20 12.66 0.34 8.10
CA ARG A 20 13.11 -0.76 8.96
C ARG A 20 12.30 -0.75 10.26
N GLY A 21 12.09 -1.92 10.82
CA GLY A 21 11.26 -2.11 12.01
C GLY A 21 11.61 -3.39 12.77
N GLN A 22 10.91 -3.63 13.86
CA GLN A 22 11.07 -4.81 14.70
C GLN A 22 10.54 -6.07 14.00
N VAL A 23 11.24 -7.19 14.16
CA VAL A 23 10.82 -8.50 13.62
C VAL A 23 9.50 -8.96 14.24
N SER A 24 9.20 -8.54 15.47
CA SER A 24 7.92 -8.79 16.15
C SER A 24 6.73 -8.09 15.48
N GLY A 25 6.95 -7.14 14.58
CA GLY A 25 5.91 -6.30 14.00
C GLY A 25 5.42 -5.21 14.97
N GLY A 26 4.36 -4.52 14.58
CA GLY A 26 3.70 -3.48 15.38
C GLY A 26 4.11 -2.05 15.02
N ASP A 27 5.13 -1.86 14.19
CA ASP A 27 5.56 -0.53 13.76
C ASP A 27 4.54 0.11 12.81
N PHE A 28 4.20 1.38 13.07
CA PHE A 28 3.40 2.20 12.17
C PHE A 28 4.25 2.72 11.02
N ILE A 29 3.87 2.34 9.80
CA ILE A 29 4.58 2.70 8.58
C ILE A 29 3.70 3.67 7.79
N THR A 30 4.27 4.85 7.51
CA THR A 30 3.68 5.83 6.60
C THR A 30 4.18 5.57 5.19
N VAL A 31 3.25 5.33 4.27
CA VAL A 31 3.53 5.07 2.85
C VAL A 31 3.02 6.24 2.02
N THR A 32 3.87 6.79 1.16
CA THR A 32 3.47 7.72 0.10
C THR A 32 3.46 6.96 -1.21
N ALA A 33 2.31 6.93 -1.89
CA ALA A 33 2.15 6.33 -3.20
C ALA A 33 1.65 7.37 -4.21
N ARG A 34 1.88 7.13 -5.49
CA ARG A 34 1.34 7.90 -6.62
C ARG A 34 0.54 6.99 -7.56
N ASP A 35 -0.13 7.59 -8.53
CA ASP A 35 -0.98 6.87 -9.49
C ASP A 35 -2.12 6.10 -8.78
N TRP A 36 -2.52 6.54 -7.59
CA TRP A 36 -3.62 5.94 -6.84
C TRP A 36 -4.95 6.19 -7.56
N PRO A 37 -5.73 5.15 -7.89
CA PRO A 37 -7.00 5.31 -8.60
C PRO A 37 -8.05 5.98 -7.71
N ASP A 38 -8.97 6.70 -8.35
CA ASP A 38 -10.12 7.28 -7.66
C ASP A 38 -11.02 6.18 -7.11
N ALA A 39 -11.70 6.47 -5.98
CA ALA A 39 -12.62 5.53 -5.34
C ALA A 39 -13.79 5.11 -6.25
N SER A 40 -14.12 5.90 -7.28
CA SER A 40 -15.11 5.52 -8.30
C SER A 40 -14.64 4.39 -9.22
N VAL A 41 -13.33 4.16 -9.33
CA VAL A 41 -12.72 3.12 -10.18
C VAL A 41 -12.56 1.81 -9.41
N VAL A 42 -12.11 1.90 -8.16
CA VAL A 42 -11.80 0.73 -7.32
C VAL A 42 -12.92 0.37 -6.34
N GLY A 43 -13.92 1.23 -6.19
CA GLY A 43 -15.00 1.03 -5.24
C GLY A 43 -14.58 1.35 -3.81
N ALA A 44 -15.36 0.88 -2.84
CA ALA A 44 -15.21 1.23 -1.43
C ALA A 44 -14.33 0.25 -0.63
N ALA A 45 -13.53 -0.59 -1.28
CA ALA A 45 -12.66 -1.51 -0.54
C ALA A 45 -11.57 -0.72 0.20
N ALA A 46 -11.21 -1.19 1.39
CA ALA A 46 -10.16 -0.57 2.17
C ALA A 46 -8.79 -0.91 1.54
N PRO A 47 -7.88 0.08 1.43
CA PRO A 47 -6.56 -0.17 0.87
C PRO A 47 -5.76 -1.13 1.75
N ARG A 48 -4.81 -1.84 1.15
CA ARG A 48 -3.97 -2.80 1.88
C ARG A 48 -2.49 -2.60 1.61
N CYS A 49 -1.69 -2.70 2.67
CA CYS A 49 -0.23 -2.83 2.59
C CYS A 49 0.13 -4.31 2.57
N ARG A 50 1.02 -4.72 1.68
CA ARG A 50 1.51 -6.09 1.58
C ARG A 50 3.01 -6.14 1.78
N PHE A 51 3.42 -6.89 2.81
CA PHE A 51 4.80 -7.16 3.18
C PHE A 51 5.18 -8.56 2.66
N GLY A 52 6.05 -8.60 1.65
CA GLY A 52 6.39 -9.83 0.94
C GLY A 52 5.17 -10.43 0.21
N SER A 53 5.12 -11.76 0.10
CA SER A 53 4.03 -12.47 -0.58
C SER A 53 2.87 -12.85 0.33
N MET A 54 3.12 -13.01 1.64
CA MET A 54 2.18 -13.65 2.56
C MET A 54 1.41 -12.69 3.46
N HIS A 55 1.93 -11.50 3.75
CA HIS A 55 1.34 -10.64 4.76
C HIS A 55 0.67 -9.41 4.15
N ALA A 56 -0.65 -9.43 4.03
CA ALA A 56 -1.44 -8.27 3.66
C ALA A 56 -2.20 -7.74 4.88
N VAL A 57 -1.99 -6.49 5.23
CA VAL A 57 -2.62 -5.80 6.36
C VAL A 57 -3.49 -4.65 5.86
N PRO A 58 -4.56 -4.29 6.60
CA PRO A 58 -5.31 -3.08 6.32
C PRO A 58 -4.42 -1.84 6.34
N ALA A 59 -4.72 -0.89 5.47
CA ALA A 59 -4.14 0.44 5.49
C ALA A 59 -5.23 1.50 5.64
N THR A 60 -4.85 2.63 6.22
CA THR A 60 -5.74 3.79 6.40
C THR A 60 -5.22 4.93 5.54
N VAL A 61 -6.08 5.53 4.73
CA VAL A 61 -5.77 6.78 4.02
C VAL A 61 -5.73 7.91 5.04
N ILE A 62 -4.57 8.55 5.20
CA ILE A 62 -4.40 9.70 6.11
C ILE A 62 -4.29 11.03 5.36
N ALA A 63 -4.00 11.01 4.06
CA ALA A 63 -4.09 12.17 3.18
C ALA A 63 -4.22 11.71 1.72
N ALA A 64 -5.00 12.44 0.93
CA ALA A 64 -5.02 12.32 -0.53
C ALA A 64 -4.57 13.65 -1.11
N GLY A 65 -3.58 13.63 -2.00
CA GLY A 65 -3.17 14.79 -2.77
C GLY A 65 -4.21 15.14 -3.82
N ASP A 66 -4.44 16.43 -4.05
CA ASP A 66 -5.31 16.89 -5.14
C ASP A 66 -4.57 16.73 -6.47
N SER A 67 -5.23 16.08 -7.43
CA SER A 67 -4.82 15.90 -8.83
C SER A 67 -4.46 17.22 -9.55
N ARG A 68 -4.84 18.39 -9.00
CA ARG A 68 -4.56 19.71 -9.56
C ARG A 68 -3.09 20.16 -9.47
N VAL A 69 -2.25 19.49 -8.66
CA VAL A 69 -0.84 19.88 -8.46
C VAL A 69 0.12 18.84 -9.05
N GLY A 70 -0.07 18.40 -10.30
CA GLY A 70 0.86 17.50 -11.02
C GLY A 70 1.17 16.13 -10.37
N ARG A 71 0.65 15.88 -9.16
CA ARG A 71 0.78 14.70 -8.32
C ARG A 71 -0.52 13.91 -8.43
N ARG A 72 -0.86 13.51 -9.65
CA ARG A 72 -2.08 12.74 -9.91
C ARG A 72 -2.08 11.48 -9.05
N GLY A 73 -3.12 11.34 -8.23
CA GLY A 73 -3.30 10.19 -7.37
C GLY A 73 -2.19 10.01 -6.33
N GLU A 74 -1.56 11.08 -5.82
CA GLU A 74 -0.72 10.95 -4.63
C GLU A 74 -1.60 10.62 -3.41
N VAL A 75 -1.24 9.60 -2.65
CA VAL A 75 -1.93 9.23 -1.41
C VAL A 75 -0.91 8.93 -0.33
N LYS A 76 -1.27 9.23 0.92
CA LYS A 76 -0.55 8.80 2.11
C LYS A 76 -1.39 7.79 2.87
N LEU A 77 -0.78 6.64 3.13
CA LEU A 77 -1.36 5.52 3.84
C LEU A 77 -0.60 5.29 5.15
N VAL A 78 -1.29 4.81 6.16
CA VAL A 78 -0.68 4.24 7.36
C VAL A 78 -1.07 2.78 7.48
N CYS A 79 -0.09 1.92 7.74
CA CYS A 79 -0.32 0.52 8.03
C CYS A 79 0.65 0.02 9.11
N THR A 80 0.28 -1.08 9.76
CA THR A 80 1.07 -1.66 10.86
C THR A 80 1.82 -2.88 10.36
N SER A 81 3.12 -2.96 10.61
CA SER A 81 3.92 -4.12 10.22
C SER A 81 3.42 -5.40 10.93
N PRO A 82 3.25 -6.52 10.20
CA PRO A 82 2.89 -7.80 10.78
C PRO A 82 4.06 -8.41 11.56
N ASN A 83 3.79 -9.42 12.37
CA ASN A 83 4.82 -10.20 13.04
C ASN A 83 5.54 -11.12 12.04
N PHE A 84 6.86 -10.99 11.94
CA PHE A 84 7.72 -11.74 11.00
C PHE A 84 8.39 -12.97 11.62
N HIS A 85 8.07 -13.36 12.87
CA HIS A 85 8.68 -14.53 13.54
C HIS A 85 8.43 -15.87 12.83
N ARG A 86 7.47 -15.94 11.89
CA ARG A 86 7.16 -17.14 11.09
C ARG A 86 7.51 -16.99 9.61
N ALA A 87 8.25 -15.94 9.22
CA ALA A 87 8.83 -15.82 7.89
C ALA A 87 10.06 -16.73 7.79
N GLN A 88 9.79 -18.02 7.56
CA GLN A 88 10.78 -19.07 7.37
C GLN A 88 11.74 -18.72 6.22
N HIS A 89 13.01 -18.49 6.54
CA HIS A 89 14.24 -18.98 5.87
C HIS A 89 14.39 -18.99 4.33
N HIS A 90 13.57 -18.32 3.53
CA HIS A 90 13.82 -18.19 2.09
C HIS A 90 13.66 -16.75 1.59
N ALA A 91 14.60 -15.90 1.97
CA ALA A 91 15.45 -15.16 1.04
C ALA A 91 16.23 -14.11 1.82
N ALA A 92 17.56 -14.15 1.72
CA ALA A 92 18.45 -13.08 2.13
C ALA A 92 18.32 -11.85 1.20
N GLY A 93 17.09 -11.37 0.97
CA GLY A 93 16.77 -10.29 0.05
C GLY A 93 15.67 -9.41 0.64
N SER A 94 15.86 -8.11 0.54
CA SER A 94 15.00 -7.03 1.02
C SER A 94 13.51 -7.38 0.98
N MET A 95 12.83 -7.32 2.13
CA MET A 95 11.37 -7.49 2.16
C MET A 95 10.71 -6.31 1.46
N TRP A 96 10.00 -6.60 0.36
CA TRP A 96 9.34 -5.57 -0.45
C TRP A 96 7.98 -5.21 0.15
N LEU A 97 7.68 -3.92 0.16
CA LEU A 97 6.36 -3.38 0.48
C LEU A 97 5.63 -3.06 -0.82
N THR A 98 4.37 -3.47 -0.94
CA THR A 98 3.46 -3.08 -2.04
C THR A 98 2.13 -2.61 -1.47
N CYS A 99 1.43 -1.71 -2.16
CA CYS A 99 0.10 -1.24 -1.75
C CYS A 99 -0.91 -1.54 -2.85
N SER A 100 -2.06 -2.08 -2.47
CA SER A 100 -3.19 -2.32 -3.38
C SER A 100 -4.38 -1.44 -2.99
N PRO A 101 -5.09 -0.86 -3.97
CA PRO A 101 -6.32 -0.13 -3.69
C PRO A 101 -7.47 -1.04 -3.27
N ASN A 102 -7.45 -2.32 -3.68
CA ASN A 102 -8.40 -3.39 -3.31
C ASN A 102 -7.71 -4.71 -2.98
#